data_AF-A0A257JCR9-F1
#
_entry.id   AF-A0A257JCR9-F1
#
_cell.length_a   1.000
_cell.length_b   1.000
_cell.length_c   1.000
_cell.angle_alpha   90.00
_cell.angle_beta   90.00
_cell.angle_gamma   90.00
#
_symmetry.space_group_name_H-M   'P 1'
#
loop_
_entity.id
_entity.type
_entity.pdbx_description
1 polymer ?
#
loop_
_entity_poly.entity_id
_entity_poly.type
_entity_poly.pdbx_seq_one_letter_code
_entity_poly.pdbx_strand_id
1 'polypeptide(L)'
;MFYRDIVDNNPPLWFWAAIPSVWIGKVLGVGVHIVAMTVAHLSSLIALWLFSKCIDGILSKSERGVALLGFLIAVLWVAVADVTQREQSALIAGLLWLVLAVRRDAQLPVSVGLALSIGFFSAYGFALKHYFVLIPLSVEAILALRLGKKWRPFRPETFVLAALAIAYASLVLLFTPNFLAQIAPMTALSYDAFSAWSGLPTWQAILMIVGPAQFLLVPLVLAIRLK
;
A
#
# COMPACT_ATOMS: atom_id res chain seq x y z
N MET A 1 8.93 -26.74 -7.91
CA MET A 1 9.41 -25.63 -7.03
C MET A 1 8.67 -24.37 -7.44
N PHE A 2 8.27 -23.52 -6.50
CA PHE A 2 7.55 -22.29 -6.83
C PHE A 2 8.32 -21.45 -7.88
N TYR A 3 7.63 -20.93 -8.90
CA TYR A 3 8.18 -20.32 -10.13
C TYR A 3 8.94 -21.20 -11.13
N ARG A 4 9.06 -22.50 -10.90
CA ARG A 4 9.51 -23.47 -11.92
C ARG A 4 8.33 -24.07 -12.69
N ASP A 5 7.24 -24.34 -11.97
CA ASP A 5 6.05 -25.03 -12.49
C ASP A 5 4.87 -24.07 -12.73
N ILE A 6 4.97 -22.83 -12.22
CA ILE A 6 3.96 -21.77 -12.36
C ILE A 6 4.70 -20.52 -12.83
N VAL A 7 4.40 -20.04 -14.04
CA VAL A 7 4.96 -18.81 -14.58
C VAL A 7 3.95 -17.69 -14.33
N ASP A 8 4.30 -16.75 -13.46
CA ASP A 8 3.46 -15.61 -13.12
C ASP A 8 4.38 -14.41 -12.79
N ASN A 9 4.00 -13.21 -13.23
CA ASN A 9 4.81 -11.99 -13.07
C ASN A 9 4.70 -11.35 -11.67
N ASN A 10 3.77 -11.83 -10.84
CA ASN A 10 3.49 -11.27 -9.54
C ASN A 10 4.55 -11.71 -8.54
N PRO A 11 4.96 -10.83 -7.61
CA PRO A 11 5.83 -11.21 -6.51
C PRO A 11 5.20 -12.29 -5.60
N PRO A 12 6.03 -13.07 -4.89
CA PRO A 12 5.58 -14.21 -4.07
C PRO A 12 4.52 -13.87 -3.04
N LEU A 13 4.54 -12.65 -2.47
CA LEU A 13 3.57 -12.21 -1.46
C LEU A 13 2.13 -12.36 -1.92
N TRP A 14 1.84 -12.16 -3.20
CA TRP A 14 0.49 -12.32 -3.75
C TRP A 14 -0.07 -13.73 -3.49
N PHE A 15 0.77 -14.74 -3.66
CA PHE A 15 0.40 -16.13 -3.44
C PHE A 15 0.40 -16.48 -1.95
N TRP A 16 1.38 -15.99 -1.20
CA TRP A 16 1.47 -16.24 0.23
C TRP A 16 0.28 -15.64 0.99
N ALA A 17 -0.23 -14.49 0.56
CA ALA A 17 -1.42 -13.85 1.12
C ALA A 17 -2.70 -14.67 0.92
N ALA A 18 -2.76 -15.54 -0.10
CA ALA A 18 -3.90 -16.41 -0.34
C ALA A 18 -3.91 -17.67 0.55
N ILE A 19 -2.75 -18.08 1.10
CA ILE A 19 -2.61 -19.32 1.89
C ILE A 19 -3.58 -19.35 3.09
N PRO A 20 -3.71 -18.29 3.91
CA PRO A 20 -4.67 -18.28 5.01
C PRO A 20 -6.11 -18.47 4.54
N SER A 21 -6.49 -17.82 3.43
CA SER A 21 -7.84 -17.93 2.86
C SER A 21 -8.14 -19.35 2.38
N VAL A 22 -7.16 -20.04 1.80
CA VAL A 22 -7.30 -21.45 1.40
C VAL A 22 -7.51 -22.35 2.61
N TRP A 23 -6.72 -22.15 3.67
CA TRP A 23 -6.83 -22.96 4.88
C TRP A 23 -8.17 -22.74 5.58
N ILE A 24 -8.58 -21.49 5.79
CA ILE A 24 -9.87 -21.14 6.39
C ILE A 24 -11.03 -21.68 5.53
N GLY A 25 -10.94 -21.55 4.20
CA GLY A 25 -11.98 -22.08 3.29
C GLY A 25 -12.16 -23.58 3.44
N LYS A 26 -11.05 -24.34 3.57
CA LYS A 26 -11.10 -25.78 3.84
C LYS A 26 -11.74 -26.12 5.19
N VAL A 27 -11.39 -25.39 6.25
CA VAL A 27 -11.92 -25.63 7.60
C VAL A 27 -13.42 -25.31 7.66
N LEU A 28 -13.86 -24.23 7.02
CA LEU A 28 -15.25 -23.78 7.04
C LEU A 28 -16.13 -24.43 5.95
N GLY A 29 -15.55 -25.19 5.02
CA GLY A 29 -16.27 -25.77 3.89
C GLY A 29 -16.80 -24.74 2.88
N VAL A 30 -16.16 -23.57 2.80
CA VAL A 30 -16.56 -22.48 1.89
C VAL A 30 -15.48 -22.20 0.84
N GLY A 31 -15.89 -21.55 -0.26
CA GLY A 31 -14.95 -21.20 -1.34
C GLY A 31 -13.86 -20.22 -0.86
N VAL A 32 -12.62 -20.43 -1.34
CA VAL A 32 -11.47 -19.54 -1.03
C VAL A 32 -11.74 -18.07 -1.37
N HIS A 33 -12.48 -17.82 -2.45
CA HIS A 33 -12.86 -16.46 -2.86
C HIS A 33 -13.76 -15.78 -1.82
N ILE A 34 -14.69 -16.51 -1.21
CA ILE A 34 -15.58 -15.97 -0.15
C ILE A 34 -14.73 -15.51 1.04
N VAL A 35 -13.77 -16.35 1.46
CA VAL A 35 -12.88 -16.02 2.57
C VAL A 35 -12.00 -14.82 2.23
N ALA A 36 -11.36 -14.82 1.06
CA ALA A 36 -10.49 -13.74 0.63
C ALA A 36 -11.25 -12.40 0.53
N MET A 37 -12.44 -12.40 -0.06
CA MET A 37 -13.31 -11.23 -0.10
C MET A 37 -13.70 -10.78 1.31
N THR A 38 -14.09 -11.69 2.19
CA THR A 38 -14.44 -11.36 3.58
C THR A 38 -13.27 -10.70 4.31
N VAL A 39 -12.07 -11.28 4.19
CA VAL A 39 -10.84 -10.72 4.77
C VAL A 39 -10.55 -9.34 4.18
N ALA A 40 -10.71 -9.13 2.87
CA ALA A 40 -10.48 -7.84 2.24
C ALA A 40 -11.48 -6.76 2.71
N HIS A 41 -12.76 -7.10 2.86
CA HIS A 41 -13.78 -6.18 3.38
C HIS A 41 -13.51 -5.83 4.85
N LEU A 42 -13.23 -6.83 5.70
CA LEU A 42 -12.87 -6.59 7.10
C LEU A 42 -11.61 -5.72 7.21
N SER A 43 -10.60 -5.98 6.38
CA SER A 43 -9.39 -5.17 6.32
C SER A 43 -9.70 -3.72 5.92
N SER A 44 -10.61 -3.50 4.98
CA SER A 44 -11.06 -2.16 4.56
C SER A 44 -11.80 -1.42 5.68
N LEU A 45 -12.63 -2.12 6.45
CA LEU A 45 -13.32 -1.54 7.61
C LEU A 45 -12.34 -1.17 8.73
N ILE A 46 -11.36 -2.04 9.01
CA ILE A 46 -10.29 -1.75 9.98
C ILE A 46 -9.48 -0.54 9.51
N ALA A 47 -9.15 -0.46 8.22
CA ALA A 47 -8.44 0.69 7.66
C ALA A 47 -9.24 1.99 7.79
N LEU A 48 -10.55 1.97 7.52
CA LEU A 48 -11.41 3.12 7.73
C LEU A 48 -11.42 3.56 9.21
N TRP A 49 -11.46 2.61 10.14
CA TRP A 49 -11.37 2.89 11.56
C TRP A 49 -10.02 3.52 11.95
N LEU A 50 -8.89 2.96 11.48
CA LEU A 50 -7.55 3.52 11.69
C LEU A 50 -7.44 4.96 11.14
N PHE A 51 -7.93 5.17 9.91
CA PHE A 51 -7.99 6.49 9.29
C PHE A 51 -8.80 7.47 10.14
N SER A 52 -9.97 7.06 10.64
CA SER A 52 -10.83 7.88 11.50
C SER A 52 -10.15 8.31 12.81
N LYS A 53 -9.26 7.47 13.36
CA LYS A 53 -8.45 7.78 14.54
C LYS A 53 -7.31 8.73 14.22
N CYS A 54 -6.71 8.62 13.04
CA CYS A 54 -5.65 9.54 12.64
C CYS A 54 -6.15 10.97 12.40
N ILE A 55 -7.31 11.13 11.75
CA ILE A 55 -7.89 12.47 11.48
C ILE A 55 -8.51 13.15 12.71
N ASP A 56 -8.63 12.42 13.83
CA ASP A 56 -9.21 12.95 15.06
C ASP A 56 -8.34 14.07 15.65
N GLY A 57 -8.90 15.26 15.84
CA GLY A 57 -8.17 16.46 16.25
C GLY A 57 -7.42 17.19 15.12
N ILE A 58 -7.44 16.67 13.89
CA ILE A 58 -6.92 17.35 12.70
C ILE A 58 -8.05 18.08 11.96
N LEU A 59 -9.20 17.41 11.83
CA LEU A 59 -10.36 17.90 11.09
C LEU A 59 -11.53 18.20 12.04
N SER A 60 -12.35 19.19 11.68
CA SER A 60 -13.63 19.47 12.35
C SER A 60 -14.65 18.33 12.14
N LYS A 61 -15.74 18.32 12.90
CA LYS A 61 -16.76 17.24 12.83
C LYS A 61 -17.36 17.07 11.42
N SER A 62 -17.65 18.16 10.72
CA SER A 62 -18.19 18.14 9.36
C SER A 62 -17.16 17.63 8.35
N GLU A 63 -15.92 18.11 8.43
CA GLU A 63 -14.82 17.69 7.56
C GLU A 63 -14.47 16.21 7.74
N ARG A 64 -14.57 15.68 8.96
CA ARG A 64 -14.36 14.25 9.23
C ARG A 64 -15.34 13.38 8.47
N GLY A 65 -16.62 13.74 8.45
CA GLY A 65 -17.64 13.00 7.70
C GLY A 65 -17.31 12.94 6.20
N VAL A 66 -16.93 14.09 5.64
CA VAL A 66 -16.51 14.20 4.23
C VAL A 66 -15.24 13.38 3.95
N ALA A 67 -14.23 13.44 4.83
CA ALA A 67 -12.99 12.69 4.67
C ALA A 67 -13.22 11.17 4.74
N LEU A 68 -14.08 10.70 5.66
CA LEU A 68 -14.43 9.28 5.78
C LEU A 68 -15.22 8.79 4.56
N LEU A 69 -16.16 9.61 4.07
CA LEU A 69 -16.89 9.29 2.84
C LEU A 69 -15.95 9.25 1.62
N GLY A 70 -15.02 10.20 1.52
CA GLY A 70 -14.00 10.23 0.48
C GLY A 70 -13.09 9.01 0.51
N PHE A 71 -12.64 8.58 1.71
CA PHE A 71 -11.88 7.34 1.89
C PHE A 71 -12.69 6.13 1.40
N LEU A 72 -13.95 6.01 1.81
CA LEU A 72 -14.82 4.91 1.41
C LEU A 72 -15.03 4.87 -0.11
N ILE A 73 -15.34 6.01 -0.73
CA ILE A 73 -15.51 6.12 -2.18
C ILE A 73 -14.21 5.71 -2.89
N ALA A 74 -13.05 6.17 -2.43
CA ALA A 74 -11.77 5.82 -3.05
C ALA A 74 -11.51 4.30 -3.00
N VAL A 75 -11.75 3.67 -1.84
CA VAL A 75 -11.56 2.23 -1.66
C VAL A 75 -12.55 1.41 -2.49
N LEU A 76 -13.81 1.84 -2.58
CA LEU A 76 -14.82 1.17 -3.40
C LEU A 76 -14.58 1.37 -4.89
N TRP A 77 -14.15 2.56 -5.32
CA TRP A 77 -13.90 2.89 -6.72
C TRP A 77 -12.80 2.01 -7.32
N VAL A 78 -11.70 1.83 -6.59
CA VAL A 78 -10.61 0.93 -7.04
C VAL A 78 -11.04 -0.53 -7.06
N ALA A 79 -12.04 -0.89 -6.24
CA ALA A 79 -12.57 -2.24 -6.16
C ALA A 79 -13.69 -2.55 -7.17
N VAL A 80 -14.12 -1.59 -8.00
CA VAL A 80 -15.27 -1.75 -8.93
C VAL A 80 -15.07 -2.92 -9.91
N ALA A 81 -13.82 -3.19 -10.30
CA ALA A 81 -13.53 -4.31 -11.21
C ALA A 81 -13.33 -5.64 -10.47
N ASP A 82 -12.69 -5.65 -9.30
CA ASP A 82 -12.54 -6.84 -8.45
C ASP A 82 -12.19 -6.42 -7.01
N VAL A 83 -12.89 -7.01 -6.03
CA VAL A 83 -12.61 -6.78 -4.61
C VAL A 83 -11.55 -7.79 -4.21
N THR A 84 -10.35 -7.31 -3.83
CA THR A 84 -9.07 -8.05 -3.56
C THR A 84 -7.90 -7.60 -4.44
N GLN A 85 -8.09 -6.57 -5.28
CA GLN A 85 -6.98 -6.04 -6.08
C GLN A 85 -5.83 -5.48 -5.24
N ARG A 86 -4.62 -5.61 -5.80
CA ARG A 86 -3.38 -5.10 -5.19
C ARG A 86 -3.39 -3.58 -5.11
N GLU A 87 -3.98 -2.96 -6.11
CA GLU A 87 -4.19 -1.52 -6.25
C GLU A 87 -5.04 -0.98 -5.08
N GLN A 88 -6.08 -1.71 -4.69
CA GLN A 88 -6.92 -1.35 -3.53
C GLN A 88 -6.11 -1.41 -2.23
N SER A 89 -5.32 -2.48 -2.03
CA SER A 89 -4.46 -2.63 -0.85
C SER A 89 -3.38 -1.55 -0.77
N ALA A 90 -2.77 -1.21 -1.91
CA ALA A 90 -1.77 -0.15 -2.00
C ALA A 90 -2.37 1.25 -1.77
N LEU A 91 -3.59 1.49 -2.26
CA LEU A 91 -4.34 2.71 -1.97
C LEU A 91 -4.56 2.87 -0.46
N ILE A 92 -5.10 1.83 0.18
CA ILE A 92 -5.35 1.82 1.63
C ILE A 92 -4.04 2.08 2.39
N ALA A 93 -2.97 1.36 2.04
CA ALA A 93 -1.65 1.54 2.63
C ALA A 93 -1.12 2.98 2.49
N GLY A 94 -1.26 3.57 1.31
CA GLY A 94 -0.85 4.95 1.03
C GLY A 94 -1.66 5.99 1.81
N LEU A 95 -2.99 5.83 1.86
CA LEU A 95 -3.87 6.74 2.62
C LEU A 95 -3.60 6.68 4.12
N LEU A 96 -3.41 5.48 4.68
CA LEU A 96 -3.06 5.29 6.09
C LEU A 96 -1.68 5.89 6.42
N TRP A 97 -0.69 5.66 5.55
CA TRP A 97 0.65 6.23 5.74
C TRP A 97 0.63 7.76 5.67
N LEU A 98 -0.08 8.32 4.69
CA LEU A 98 -0.26 9.76 4.53
C LEU A 98 -0.92 10.38 5.76
N VAL A 99 -2.07 9.87 6.18
CA VAL A 99 -2.83 10.50 7.27
C VAL A 99 -2.07 10.42 8.59
N LEU A 100 -1.27 9.37 8.78
CA LEU A 100 -0.33 9.28 9.88
C LEU A 100 0.76 10.36 9.78
N ALA A 101 1.35 10.57 8.61
CA ALA A 101 2.32 11.63 8.38
C ALA A 101 1.73 13.02 8.63
N VAL A 102 0.50 13.28 8.18
CA VAL A 102 -0.24 14.53 8.46
C VAL A 102 -0.44 14.73 9.97
N ARG A 103 -0.79 13.67 10.70
CA ARG A 103 -0.91 13.72 12.17
C ARG A 103 0.41 14.06 12.85
N ARG A 104 1.52 13.49 12.36
CA ARG A 104 2.88 13.78 12.83
C ARG A 104 3.28 15.21 12.53
N ASP A 105 2.97 15.71 11.32
CA ASP A 105 3.21 17.08 10.90
C ASP A 105 2.49 18.08 11.82
N ALA A 106 1.23 17.79 12.16
CA ALA A 106 0.44 18.54 13.14
C ALA A 106 0.93 18.40 14.60
N GLN A 107 2.02 17.67 14.84
CA GLN A 107 2.60 17.41 16.17
C GLN A 107 1.61 16.80 17.17
N LEU A 108 0.58 16.10 16.67
CA LEU A 108 -0.39 15.43 17.51
C LEU A 108 0.16 14.08 18.01
N PRO A 109 -0.21 13.66 19.23
CA PRO A 109 0.24 12.38 19.78
C PRO A 109 -0.31 11.22 18.95
N VAL A 110 0.53 10.21 18.74
CA VAL A 110 0.18 8.94 18.09
C VAL A 110 0.48 7.83 19.08
N SER A 111 -0.54 7.05 19.43
CA SER A 111 -0.33 5.88 20.29
C SER A 111 0.48 4.82 19.55
N VAL A 112 1.28 4.05 20.30
CA VAL A 112 2.12 2.99 19.73
C VAL A 112 1.24 1.98 18.98
N GLY A 113 0.10 1.58 19.53
CA GLY A 113 -0.83 0.64 18.88
C GLY A 113 -1.30 1.14 17.51
N LEU A 114 -1.72 2.40 17.39
CA LEU A 114 -2.15 3.00 16.12
C LEU A 114 -1.01 3.00 15.09
N ALA A 115 0.19 3.37 15.53
CA ALA A 115 1.37 3.43 14.67
C ALA A 115 1.79 2.05 14.17
N LEU A 116 1.79 1.03 15.05
CA LEU A 116 2.08 -0.34 14.67
C LEU A 116 1.03 -0.88 13.69
N SER A 117 -0.27 -0.70 13.97
CA SER A 117 -1.35 -1.15 13.08
C SER A 117 -1.23 -0.57 11.67
N ILE A 118 -0.97 0.74 11.56
CA ILE A 118 -0.74 1.39 10.26
C ILE A 118 0.53 0.85 9.60
N GLY A 119 1.62 0.69 10.36
CA GLY A 119 2.86 0.09 9.86
C GLY A 119 2.64 -1.29 9.23
N PHE A 120 1.86 -2.17 9.88
CA PHE A 120 1.52 -3.50 9.35
C PHE A 120 0.69 -3.42 8.06
N PHE A 121 -0.37 -2.62 8.06
CA PHE A 121 -1.22 -2.44 6.87
C PHE A 121 -0.43 -1.87 5.69
N SER A 122 0.38 -0.84 5.95
CA SER A 122 1.17 -0.17 4.93
C SER A 122 2.29 -1.07 4.39
N ALA A 123 2.96 -1.84 5.25
CA ALA A 123 3.99 -2.78 4.82
C ALA A 123 3.44 -3.83 3.86
N TYR A 124 2.27 -4.40 4.15
CA TYR A 124 1.60 -5.33 3.24
C TYR A 124 1.31 -4.66 1.88
N GLY A 125 0.61 -3.51 1.87
CA GLY A 125 0.23 -2.86 0.61
C GLY A 125 1.43 -2.41 -0.23
N PHE A 126 2.49 -1.90 0.38
CA PHE A 126 3.70 -1.49 -0.34
C PHE A 126 4.55 -2.67 -0.84
N ALA A 127 4.48 -3.84 -0.19
CA ALA A 127 5.21 -5.02 -0.64
C ALA A 127 4.57 -5.72 -1.85
N LEU A 128 3.30 -5.42 -2.17
CA LEU A 128 2.58 -6.05 -3.30
C LEU A 128 3.17 -5.68 -4.66
N LYS A 129 3.80 -4.50 -4.78
CA LYS A 129 4.60 -4.11 -5.96
C LYS A 129 5.83 -3.35 -5.51
N HIS A 130 6.99 -3.72 -6.03
CA HIS A 130 8.29 -3.15 -5.61
C HIS A 130 8.34 -1.62 -5.72
N TYR A 131 7.71 -1.02 -6.72
CA TYR A 131 7.70 0.44 -6.89
C TYR A 131 6.76 1.19 -5.93
N PHE A 132 5.88 0.51 -5.18
CA PHE A 132 5.07 1.17 -4.16
C PHE A 132 5.88 1.65 -2.95
N VAL A 133 7.12 1.19 -2.79
CA VAL A 133 8.07 1.73 -1.81
C VAL A 133 8.33 3.24 -2.01
N LEU A 134 8.12 3.76 -3.22
CA LEU A 134 8.26 5.18 -3.51
C LEU A 134 7.24 6.03 -2.75
N ILE A 135 6.08 5.48 -2.39
CA ILE A 135 5.02 6.18 -1.64
C ILE A 135 5.53 6.57 -0.24
N PRO A 136 5.92 5.64 0.66
CA PRO A 136 6.39 6.02 1.98
C PRO A 136 7.68 6.84 1.93
N LEU A 137 8.58 6.58 0.98
CA LEU A 137 9.81 7.37 0.82
C LEU A 137 9.50 8.83 0.46
N SER A 138 8.56 9.07 -0.45
CA SER A 138 8.16 10.43 -0.85
C SER A 138 7.48 11.16 0.30
N VAL A 139 6.59 10.48 1.04
CA VAL A 139 5.91 11.05 2.21
C VAL A 139 6.93 11.40 3.31
N GLU A 140 7.88 10.52 3.59
CA GLU A 140 8.93 10.78 4.58
C GLU A 140 9.87 11.91 4.16
N ALA A 141 10.23 11.99 2.88
CA ALA A 141 11.03 13.09 2.36
C ALA A 141 10.32 14.44 2.54
N ILE A 142 9.01 14.50 2.21
CA ILE A 142 8.19 15.69 2.44
C ILE A 142 8.13 16.02 3.94
N LEU A 143 7.87 15.04 4.79
CA LEU A 143 7.78 15.23 6.24
C LEU A 143 9.10 15.72 6.84
N ALA A 144 10.24 15.20 6.36
CA ALA A 144 11.57 15.64 6.76
C ALA A 144 11.82 17.11 6.37
N LEU A 145 11.43 17.50 5.16
CA LEU A 145 11.52 18.88 4.68
C LEU A 145 10.66 19.84 5.51
N ARG A 146 9.42 19.44 5.85
CA ARG A 146 8.49 20.27 6.63
C ARG A 146 8.90 20.42 8.09
N LEU A 147 9.26 19.32 8.75
CA LEU A 147 9.58 19.32 10.17
C LEU A 147 11.02 19.78 10.46
N GLY A 148 11.92 19.71 9.46
CA GLY A 148 13.33 20.06 9.60
C GLY A 148 13.97 19.34 10.80
N LYS A 149 14.53 20.11 11.75
CA LYS A 149 15.18 19.56 12.95
C LYS A 149 14.24 18.78 13.89
N LYS A 150 12.93 18.97 13.77
CA LYS A 150 11.91 18.23 14.56
C LYS A 150 11.60 16.86 13.96
N TRP A 151 12.05 16.58 12.73
CA TRP A 151 11.84 15.27 12.12
C TRP A 151 12.62 14.19 12.88
N ARG A 152 11.94 13.08 13.14
CA ARG A 152 12.49 11.90 13.83
C ARG A 152 12.24 10.68 12.96
N PRO A 153 13.20 10.17 12.18
CA PRO A 153 12.96 9.05 11.27
C PRO A 153 12.63 7.75 12.00
N PHE A 154 13.17 7.56 13.20
CA PHE A 154 12.98 6.34 13.98
C PHE A 154 11.70 6.39 14.81
N ARG A 155 10.64 5.78 14.28
CA ARG A 155 9.29 5.72 14.90
C ARG A 155 8.73 4.30 14.80
N PRO A 156 7.79 3.90 15.69
CA PRO A 156 7.24 2.54 15.69
C PRO A 156 6.74 2.07 14.30
N GLU A 157 6.04 2.92 13.57
CA GLU A 157 5.54 2.63 12.22
C GLU A 157 6.66 2.37 11.21
N THR A 158 7.77 3.11 11.29
CA THR A 158 8.93 2.94 10.39
C THR A 158 9.74 1.70 10.73
N PHE A 159 9.83 1.33 12.02
CA PHE A 159 10.47 0.09 12.44
C PHE A 159 9.69 -1.13 11.95
N VAL A 160 8.36 -1.12 12.07
CA VAL A 160 7.51 -2.20 11.54
C VAL A 160 7.68 -2.30 10.03
N LEU A 161 7.60 -1.18 9.31
CA LEU A 161 7.76 -1.17 7.86
C LEU A 161 9.12 -1.75 7.43
N ALA A 162 10.21 -1.30 8.05
CA ALA A 162 11.56 -1.79 7.75
C ALA A 162 11.74 -3.28 8.11
N ALA A 163 11.29 -3.69 9.30
CA ALA A 163 11.41 -5.08 9.75
C ALA A 163 10.65 -6.04 8.82
N LEU A 164 9.42 -5.69 8.42
CA LEU A 164 8.62 -6.50 7.51
C LEU A 164 9.19 -6.50 6.08
N ALA A 165 9.72 -5.38 5.61
CA ALA A 165 10.39 -5.32 4.31
C ALA A 165 11.63 -6.23 4.27
N ILE A 166 12.46 -6.19 5.31
CA ILE A 166 13.66 -7.05 5.44
C ILE A 166 13.25 -8.52 5.55
N ALA A 167 12.25 -8.83 6.38
CA ALA A 167 11.73 -10.19 6.53
C ALA A 167 11.19 -10.70 5.19
N TYR A 168 10.40 -9.90 4.48
CA TYR A 168 9.87 -10.27 3.17
C TYR A 168 10.98 -10.50 2.15
N ALA A 169 11.94 -9.57 2.02
CA ALA A 169 13.08 -9.72 1.12
C ALA A 169 13.87 -11.01 1.42
N SER A 170 14.10 -11.30 2.70
CA SER A 170 14.78 -12.53 3.15
C SER A 170 13.99 -13.78 2.76
N LEU A 171 12.67 -13.78 2.96
CA LEU A 171 11.81 -14.90 2.54
C LEU A 171 11.84 -15.10 1.03
N VAL A 172 11.84 -14.01 0.24
CA VAL A 172 11.93 -14.10 -1.23
C VAL A 172 13.25 -14.74 -1.66
N LEU A 173 14.37 -14.33 -1.05
CA LEU A 173 15.70 -14.87 -1.34
C LEU A 173 15.82 -16.35 -0.98
N LEU A 174 15.28 -16.75 0.16
CA LEU A 174 15.40 -18.12 0.68
C LEU A 174 14.44 -19.11 0.02
N PHE A 175 13.18 -18.71 -0.18
CA PHE A 175 12.12 -19.64 -0.60
C PHE A 175 11.75 -19.52 -2.09
N THR A 176 12.05 -18.38 -2.72
CA THR A 176 11.71 -18.13 -4.13
C THR A 176 12.86 -17.51 -4.93
N PRO A 177 14.10 -18.05 -4.87
CA PRO A 177 15.23 -17.49 -5.60
C PRO A 177 15.00 -17.43 -7.13
N ASN A 178 14.24 -18.38 -7.67
CA ASN A 178 13.88 -18.42 -9.10
C ASN A 178 13.03 -17.23 -9.54
N PHE A 179 12.27 -16.60 -8.63
CA PHE A 179 11.55 -15.37 -8.96
C PHE A 179 12.54 -14.26 -9.37
N LEU A 180 13.62 -14.09 -8.60
CA LEU A 180 14.64 -13.08 -8.89
C LEU A 180 15.55 -13.47 -10.06
N ALA A 181 15.85 -14.75 -10.21
CA ALA A 181 16.78 -15.22 -11.24
C ALA A 181 16.14 -15.36 -12.63
N GLN A 182 14.84 -15.64 -12.71
CA GLN A 182 14.17 -15.97 -13.98
C GLN A 182 12.99 -15.05 -14.27
N ILE A 183 12.05 -14.94 -13.33
CA ILE A 183 10.78 -14.23 -13.56
C ILE A 183 11.00 -12.71 -13.63
N ALA A 184 11.75 -12.12 -12.70
CA ALA A 184 11.97 -10.69 -12.67
C ALA A 184 12.73 -10.18 -13.92
N PRO A 185 13.83 -10.81 -14.38
CA PRO A 185 14.48 -10.46 -15.64
C PRO A 185 13.57 -10.65 -16.85
N MET A 186 12.85 -11.77 -16.93
CA MET A 186 11.92 -12.04 -18.03
C MET A 186 10.78 -11.02 -18.07
N THR A 187 10.29 -10.59 -16.92
CA THR A 187 9.26 -9.56 -16.79
C THR A 187 9.81 -8.21 -17.22
N ALA A 188 11.04 -7.84 -16.84
CA ALA A 188 11.71 -6.62 -17.28
C ALA A 188 11.89 -6.60 -18.82
N LEU A 189 12.40 -7.69 -19.40
CA LEU A 189 12.52 -7.84 -20.86
C LEU A 189 11.16 -7.78 -21.56
N SER A 190 10.12 -8.37 -20.97
CA SER A 190 8.77 -8.29 -21.51
C SER A 190 8.21 -6.88 -21.45
N TYR A 191 8.44 -6.12 -20.38
CA TYR A 191 8.05 -4.71 -20.30
C TYR A 191 8.83 -3.85 -21.28
N ASP A 192 10.13 -4.10 -21.48
CA ASP A 192 10.95 -3.43 -22.48
C ASP A 192 10.51 -3.78 -23.91
N ALA A 193 10.14 -5.04 -24.18
CA ALA A 193 9.70 -5.52 -25.49
C ALA A 193 8.24 -5.12 -25.82
N PHE A 194 7.34 -5.15 -24.84
CA PHE A 194 5.99 -4.58 -24.91
C PHE A 194 5.99 -3.10 -24.60
N SER A 195 7.14 -2.44 -24.62
CA SER A 195 7.20 -1.04 -24.33
C SER A 195 6.51 -0.25 -25.45
N ALA A 196 5.19 -0.08 -25.33
CA ALA A 196 4.45 1.04 -25.92
C ALA A 196 5.06 2.40 -25.53
N TRP A 197 6.06 2.40 -24.65
CA TRP A 197 6.90 3.50 -24.20
C TRP A 197 7.90 3.94 -25.27
N SER A 198 8.32 3.06 -26.19
CA SER A 198 9.29 3.39 -27.24
C SER A 198 8.70 4.19 -28.41
N GLY A 199 7.38 4.43 -28.41
CA GLY A 199 6.68 5.17 -29.46
C GLY A 199 5.75 6.29 -28.97
N LEU A 200 5.46 6.37 -27.67
CA LEU A 200 4.66 7.44 -27.10
C LEU A 200 5.55 8.61 -26.64
N PRO A 201 5.15 9.87 -26.87
CA PRO A 201 5.84 11.03 -26.30
C PRO A 201 5.96 10.91 -24.78
N THR A 202 7.10 11.33 -24.21
CA THR A 202 7.42 11.25 -22.77
C THR A 202 6.31 11.80 -21.87
N TRP A 203 5.59 12.83 -22.29
CA TRP A 203 4.47 13.41 -21.53
C TRP A 203 3.27 12.47 -21.41
N GLN A 204 2.97 11.65 -22.43
CA GLN A 204 1.90 10.65 -22.39
C GLN A 204 2.26 9.49 -21.46
N ALA A 205 3.52 9.03 -21.52
CA ALA A 205 4.02 8.03 -20.57
C ALA A 205 3.94 8.54 -19.12
N ILE A 206 4.28 9.81 -18.88
CA ILE A 206 4.13 10.45 -17.58
C ILE A 206 2.64 10.51 -17.17
N LEU A 207 1.72 10.92 -18.05
CA LEU A 207 0.29 10.96 -17.72
C LEU A 207 -0.31 9.58 -17.42
N MET A 208 0.17 8.53 -18.09
CA MET A 208 -0.24 7.15 -17.82
C MET A 208 0.37 6.57 -16.54
N ILE A 209 1.48 7.14 -16.03
CA ILE A 209 2.00 6.89 -14.67
C ILE A 209 1.21 7.70 -13.64
N VAL A 210 0.90 8.96 -13.96
CA VAL A 210 0.16 9.89 -13.08
C VAL A 210 -1.30 9.47 -12.92
N GLY A 211 -1.92 8.85 -13.92
CA GLY A 211 -3.30 8.36 -13.87
C GLY A 211 -3.53 7.36 -12.72
N PRO A 212 -2.79 6.24 -12.64
CA PRO A 212 -2.80 5.35 -11.48
C PRO A 212 -2.21 6.00 -10.22
N ALA A 213 -1.26 6.93 -10.37
CA ALA A 213 -0.71 7.69 -9.25
C ALA A 213 -1.58 8.89 -8.81
N GLN A 214 -2.84 8.97 -9.26
CA GLN A 214 -3.82 9.94 -8.74
C GLN A 214 -4.00 9.83 -7.22
N PHE A 215 -3.68 8.67 -6.64
CA PHE A 215 -3.60 8.45 -5.20
C PHE A 215 -2.50 9.26 -4.51
N LEU A 216 -1.52 9.81 -5.25
CA LEU A 216 -0.54 10.77 -4.76
C LEU A 216 -1.05 12.21 -4.77
N LEU A 217 -2.06 12.53 -5.58
CA LEU A 217 -2.66 13.87 -5.63
C LEU A 217 -3.41 14.20 -4.35
N VAL A 218 -4.03 13.21 -3.70
CA VAL A 218 -4.71 13.39 -2.41
C VAL A 218 -3.70 13.76 -1.30
N PRO A 219 -2.58 13.03 -1.10
CA PRO A 219 -1.41 13.47 -0.34
C PRO A 219 -0.94 14.88 -0.66
N LEU A 220 -0.75 15.19 -1.95
CA LEU A 220 -0.22 16.47 -2.37
C LEU A 220 -1.16 17.62 -2.01
N VAL A 221 -2.46 17.46 -2.28
CA VAL A 221 -3.49 18.46 -2.00
C VAL A 221 -3.67 18.65 -0.49
N LEU A 222 -3.64 17.58 0.30
CA LEU A 222 -3.68 17.67 1.75
C LEU A 222 -2.40 18.32 2.32
N ALA A 223 -1.23 17.98 1.79
CA ALA A 223 0.04 18.62 2.17
C ALA A 223 0.05 20.14 1.85
N ILE A 224 -0.53 20.54 0.73
CA ILE A 224 -0.64 21.96 0.32
C ILE A 224 -1.67 22.73 1.18
N ARG A 225 -2.72 22.07 1.68
CA ARG A 225 -3.77 22.73 2.49
C ARG A 225 -3.43 22.90 3.97
N LEU A 226 -2.46 22.16 4.48
CA LEU A 226 -1.97 22.31 5.84
C LEU A 226 -0.99 23.51 5.84
N LYS A 227 -1.47 24.70 6.22
CA LYS A 227 -0.63 25.89 6.44
C LYS A 227 0.19 25.75 7.72
#